data_AF-A0A090K0W0-F1
#
_entry.id   AF-A0A090K0W0-F1
#
_cell.length_a   1.000
_cell.length_b   1.000
_cell.length_c   1.000
_cell.angle_alpha   90.00
_cell.angle_beta   90.00
_cell.angle_gamma   90.00
#
_symmetry.space_group_name_H-M   'P 1'
#
loop_
_entity.id
_entity.type
_entity.pdbx_description
1 polymer ?
#
loop_
_entity_poly.entity_id
_entity_poly.type
_entity_poly.pdbx_seq_one_letter_code
_entity_poly.pdbx_strand_id
1 'polypeptide(L)'
;MFHIHGRATTRDELIFGHGEYIVELAEFDEDGESTYDMFTDAEEAARYPLYALKKPVDDILKRHENYFKQLSNVEEIIIIGHSLNTIDQPYFCRIANYAVSANWKICCYSEDEEALYIQSLVSCGVELDKIEVLEYADL
;
A
#
# COMPACT_ATOMS: atom_id res chain seq x y z
N MET A 1 -8.78 -4.39 -11.04
CA MET A 1 -8.23 -3.05 -10.82
C MET A 1 -8.87 -2.47 -9.55
N PHE A 2 -8.15 -2.46 -8.43
CA PHE A 2 -8.67 -1.99 -7.13
C PHE A 2 -8.64 -0.47 -6.99
N HIS A 3 -7.74 0.19 -7.72
CA HIS A 3 -7.62 1.64 -7.67
C HIS A 3 -7.05 2.18 -8.98
N ILE A 4 -7.65 3.27 -9.49
CA ILE A 4 -7.16 4.07 -10.61
C ILE A 4 -7.07 5.49 -10.09
N HIS A 5 -5.94 6.15 -10.30
CA HIS A 5 -5.80 7.56 -10.00
C HIS A 5 -6.80 8.31 -10.89
N GLY A 6 -7.75 9.04 -10.29
CA GLY A 6 -8.77 9.77 -11.03
C GLY A 6 -8.16 10.76 -12.02
N ARG A 7 -8.96 11.21 -12.98
CA ARG A 7 -8.49 12.15 -14.01
C ARG A 7 -8.84 13.59 -13.64
N ALA A 8 -7.81 14.43 -13.52
CA ALA A 8 -7.96 15.84 -13.15
C ALA A 8 -8.81 16.62 -14.17
N THR A 9 -8.71 16.30 -15.47
CA THR A 9 -9.49 16.98 -16.51
C THR A 9 -10.98 16.69 -16.44
N THR A 10 -11.40 15.57 -15.84
CA THR A 10 -12.81 15.28 -15.56
C THR A 10 -13.24 15.61 -14.13
N ARG A 11 -12.34 16.15 -13.31
CA ARG A 11 -12.57 16.44 -11.90
C ARG A 11 -13.01 15.19 -11.12
N ASP A 12 -12.47 14.04 -11.49
CA ASP A 12 -12.66 12.82 -10.70
C ASP A 12 -11.89 12.96 -9.38
N GLU A 13 -12.25 12.12 -8.40
CA GLU A 13 -11.52 12.04 -7.14
C GLU A 13 -10.04 11.67 -7.42
N LEU A 14 -9.14 12.57 -7.06
CA LEU A 14 -7.71 12.35 -7.21
C LEU A 14 -7.17 11.68 -5.96
N ILE A 15 -6.44 10.59 -6.15
CA ILE A 15 -5.72 9.89 -5.10
C ILE A 15 -4.29 9.81 -5.62
N PHE A 16 -3.32 10.30 -4.85
CA PHE A 16 -1.89 10.33 -5.25
C PHE A 16 -1.07 9.23 -4.58
N GLY A 17 -1.66 8.55 -3.60
CA GLY A 17 -1.18 7.24 -3.23
C GLY A 17 -0.10 7.18 -2.17
N HIS A 18 0.02 8.14 -1.24
CA HIS A 18 0.88 7.94 -0.05
C HIS A 18 0.14 7.22 1.07
N GLY A 19 0.88 6.51 1.93
CA GLY A 19 0.35 5.71 3.05
C GLY A 19 0.54 6.37 4.42
N GLU A 20 1.37 7.41 4.50
CA GLU A 20 1.75 8.04 5.77
C GLU A 20 0.55 8.60 6.53
N TYR A 21 0.63 8.50 7.85
CA TYR A 21 -0.23 9.22 8.77
C TYR A 21 0.52 10.47 9.19
N ILE A 22 -0.05 11.63 8.92
CA ILE A 22 0.51 12.87 9.41
C ILE A 22 0.18 12.94 10.89
N VAL A 23 1.22 13.16 11.69
CA VAL A 23 1.07 13.38 13.12
C VAL A 23 0.52 14.78 13.31
N GLU A 24 -0.69 14.87 13.87
CA GLU A 24 -1.20 16.13 14.41
C GLU A 24 -0.40 16.45 15.67
N LEU A 25 0.22 17.62 15.70
CA LEU A 25 0.87 18.13 16.90
C LEU A 25 -0.21 18.55 17.88
N ALA A 26 -0.04 18.22 19.16
CA ALA A 26 -0.93 18.69 20.20
C ALA A 26 -0.87 20.22 20.28
N GLU A 27 -2.01 20.89 20.41
CA GLU A 27 -2.12 22.36 20.50
C GLU A 27 -1.37 22.95 21.70
N PHE A 28 -1.18 22.13 22.75
CA PHE A 28 -0.46 22.46 23.97
C PHE A 28 0.56 21.38 24.30
N ASP A 29 1.70 21.78 24.85
CA ASP A 29 2.72 20.87 25.35
C ASP A 29 2.37 20.30 26.73
N GLU A 30 3.26 19.47 27.29
CA GLU A 30 3.07 18.84 28.61
C GLU A 30 2.98 19.85 29.77
N ASP A 31 3.50 21.06 29.57
CA ASP A 31 3.48 22.16 30.54
C ASP A 31 2.25 23.07 30.34
N GLY A 32 1.44 22.83 29.30
CA GLY A 32 0.24 23.60 28.97
C GLY A 32 0.52 24.86 28.14
N GLU A 33 1.73 25.02 27.62
CA GLU A 33 2.10 26.11 26.72
C GLU A 33 1.70 25.79 25.29
N SER A 34 1.31 26.80 24.53
CA SER A 34 0.89 26.58 23.14
C SER A 34 2.06 26.19 22.26
N THR A 35 1.88 25.14 21.47
CA THR A 35 2.84 24.72 20.43
C THR A 35 2.71 25.53 19.15
N TYR A 36 1.74 26.44 19.09
CA TYR A 36 1.43 27.25 17.91
C TYR A 36 2.48 28.34 17.68
N ASP A 37 2.99 28.41 16.47
CA ASP A 37 3.90 29.46 16.01
C ASP A 37 3.31 30.26 14.85
N MET A 38 4.07 31.24 14.36
CA MET A 38 3.63 32.12 13.25
C MET A 38 3.48 31.40 11.90
N PHE A 39 3.92 30.15 11.76
CA PHE A 39 3.83 29.35 10.54
C PHE A 39 2.77 28.25 10.61
N THR A 40 2.23 27.97 11.80
CA THR A 40 1.37 26.80 12.04
C THR A 40 0.13 26.78 11.15
N ASP A 41 -0.55 27.92 10.97
CA ASP A 41 -1.69 28.05 10.04
C ASP A 41 -1.32 27.65 8.59
N ALA A 42 -0.13 28.07 8.13
CA ALA A 42 0.34 27.78 6.78
C ALA A 42 0.73 26.30 6.63
N GLU A 43 1.33 25.70 7.66
CA GLU A 43 1.63 24.28 7.69
C GLU A 43 0.36 23.43 7.68
N GLU A 44 -0.65 23.77 8.49
CA GLU A 44 -1.94 23.07 8.52
C GLU A 44 -2.64 23.12 7.16
N ALA A 45 -2.71 24.30 6.54
CA ALA A 45 -3.27 24.44 5.20
C ALA A 45 -2.51 23.60 4.16
N ALA A 46 -1.18 23.49 4.28
CA ALA A 46 -0.35 22.66 3.42
C ALA A 46 -0.47 21.15 3.70
N ARG A 47 -0.96 20.74 4.88
CA ARG A 47 -1.21 19.33 5.23
C ARG A 47 -2.49 18.77 4.61
N TYR A 48 -3.51 19.61 4.38
CA TYR A 48 -4.80 19.16 3.83
C TYR A 48 -4.69 18.31 2.55
N PRO A 49 -3.91 18.71 1.51
CA PRO A 49 -3.76 17.88 0.31
C PRO A 49 -3.20 16.49 0.59
N LEU A 50 -2.35 16.33 1.60
CA LEU A 50 -1.83 15.01 1.96
C LEU A 50 -2.95 14.13 2.53
N TYR A 51 -3.78 14.65 3.43
CA TYR A 51 -4.93 13.88 3.91
C TYR A 51 -5.93 13.55 2.80
N ALA A 52 -6.27 14.55 1.98
CA ALA A 52 -7.30 14.42 0.94
C ALA A 52 -6.90 13.49 -0.21
N LEU A 53 -5.60 13.36 -0.50
CA LEU A 53 -5.08 12.58 -1.63
C LEU A 53 -4.47 11.22 -1.19
N LYS A 54 -4.58 10.89 0.10
CA LYS A 54 -4.12 9.62 0.70
C LYS A 54 -4.82 8.44 0.03
N LYS A 55 -4.09 7.33 -0.17
CA LYS A 55 -4.73 6.08 -0.64
C LYS A 55 -5.68 5.55 0.44
N PRO A 56 -6.98 5.35 0.16
CA PRO A 56 -7.92 4.86 1.16
C PRO A 56 -7.82 3.33 1.29
N VAL A 57 -6.64 2.85 1.71
CA VAL A 57 -6.31 1.41 1.72
C VAL A 57 -7.31 0.62 2.55
N ASP A 58 -7.59 1.06 3.77
CA ASP A 58 -8.52 0.37 4.67
C ASP A 58 -9.94 0.28 4.10
N ASP A 59 -10.41 1.34 3.45
CA ASP A 59 -11.75 1.37 2.85
C ASP A 59 -11.84 0.44 1.64
N ILE A 60 -10.79 0.38 0.82
CA ILE A 60 -10.72 -0.54 -0.32
C ILE A 60 -10.69 -1.98 0.18
N LEU A 61 -9.87 -2.29 1.20
CA LEU A 61 -9.82 -3.63 1.79
C LEU A 61 -11.18 -4.05 2.34
N LYS A 62 -11.87 -3.16 3.08
CA LYS A 62 -13.22 -3.43 3.61
C LYS A 62 -14.25 -3.63 2.49
N ARG A 63 -14.25 -2.75 1.48
CA ARG A 63 -15.20 -2.78 0.36
C ARG A 63 -15.09 -4.06 -0.45
N HIS A 64 -13.87 -4.58 -0.60
CA HIS A 64 -13.59 -5.76 -1.43
C HIS A 64 -13.40 -7.05 -0.63
N GLU A 65 -13.82 -7.10 0.63
CA GLU A 65 -13.64 -8.26 1.50
C GLU A 65 -14.18 -9.57 0.90
N ASN A 66 -15.35 -9.50 0.24
CA ASN A 66 -15.94 -10.67 -0.42
C ASN A 66 -15.12 -11.16 -1.62
N TYR A 67 -14.38 -10.28 -2.28
CA TYR A 67 -13.46 -10.69 -3.34
C TYR A 67 -12.26 -11.42 -2.73
N PHE A 68 -11.65 -10.89 -1.67
CA PHE A 68 -10.49 -11.53 -1.04
C PHE A 68 -10.83 -12.93 -0.51
N LYS A 69 -12.01 -13.12 0.08
CA LYS A 69 -12.49 -14.44 0.50
C LYS A 69 -12.54 -15.48 -0.62
N GLN A 70 -12.76 -15.07 -1.86
CA GLN A 70 -12.81 -15.98 -3.01
C GLN A 70 -11.41 -16.45 -3.45
N LEU A 71 -10.34 -15.82 -2.93
CA LEU A 71 -8.96 -16.19 -3.25
C LEU A 71 -8.50 -17.47 -2.56
N SER A 72 -9.32 -18.07 -1.70
CA SER A 72 -8.98 -19.33 -1.01
C SER A 72 -8.71 -20.50 -1.94
N ASN A 73 -9.23 -20.45 -3.17
CA ASN A 73 -9.07 -21.50 -4.18
C ASN A 73 -8.05 -21.12 -5.26
N VAL A 74 -7.32 -20.02 -5.07
CA VAL A 74 -6.27 -19.61 -5.99
C VAL A 74 -5.01 -20.43 -5.71
N GLU A 75 -4.46 -21.01 -6.76
CA GLU A 75 -3.25 -21.85 -6.70
C GLU A 75 -1.99 -21.07 -7.10
N GLU A 76 -2.13 -19.98 -7.84
CA GLU A 76 -1.02 -19.19 -8.36
C GLU A 76 -1.33 -17.70 -8.38
N ILE A 77 -0.37 -16.90 -7.91
CA ILE A 77 -0.41 -15.44 -7.92
C ILE A 77 0.85 -14.94 -8.61
N ILE A 78 0.69 -14.14 -9.65
CA ILE A 78 1.81 -13.57 -10.41
C ILE A 78 1.81 -12.05 -10.23
N ILE A 79 2.91 -11.51 -9.73
CA ILE A 79 3.14 -10.08 -9.54
C ILE A 79 4.03 -9.60 -10.69
N ILE A 80 3.43 -8.82 -11.60
CA ILE A 80 4.11 -8.25 -12.75
C ILE A 80 4.14 -6.74 -12.60
N GLY A 81 5.33 -6.15 -12.64
CA GLY A 81 5.52 -4.71 -12.66
C GLY A 81 4.89 -4.02 -11.46
N HIS A 82 5.60 -3.99 -10.33
CA HIS A 82 5.26 -3.07 -9.26
C HIS A 82 6.42 -2.89 -8.30
N SER A 83 6.66 -1.63 -7.90
CA SER A 83 7.24 -1.32 -6.60
C SER A 83 6.31 -1.94 -5.55
N LEU A 84 6.71 -3.03 -4.90
CA LEU A 84 6.10 -3.51 -3.66
C LEU A 84 6.38 -2.51 -2.53
N ASN A 85 5.98 -1.27 -2.74
CA ASN A 85 6.15 -0.22 -1.75
C ASN A 85 5.33 -0.54 -0.50
N THR A 86 5.73 0.09 0.58
CA THR A 86 5.08 -0.02 1.90
C THR A 86 3.60 0.36 1.88
N ILE A 87 3.16 1.14 0.88
CA ILE A 87 1.79 1.64 0.76
C ILE A 87 0.86 0.55 0.24
N ASP A 88 1.35 -0.31 -0.65
CA ASP A 88 0.62 -1.42 -1.23
C ASP A 88 0.72 -2.72 -0.43
N GLN A 89 1.69 -2.81 0.49
CA GLN A 89 1.89 -3.96 1.38
C GLN A 89 0.60 -4.48 2.04
N PRO A 90 -0.34 -3.64 2.54
CA PRO A 90 -1.57 -4.15 3.16
C PRO A 90 -2.46 -4.97 2.20
N TYR A 91 -2.41 -4.69 0.90
CA TYR A 91 -3.13 -5.51 -0.10
C TYR A 91 -2.51 -6.88 -0.24
N PHE A 92 -1.18 -6.97 -0.35
CA PHE A 92 -0.47 -8.25 -0.44
C PHE A 92 -0.68 -9.10 0.80
N CYS A 93 -0.63 -8.48 1.98
CA CYS A 93 -0.92 -9.17 3.23
C CYS A 93 -2.38 -9.68 3.27
N ARG A 94 -3.35 -8.89 2.80
CA ARG A 94 -4.74 -9.35 2.70
C ARG A 94 -4.89 -10.52 1.73
N ILE A 95 -4.21 -10.49 0.59
CA ILE A 95 -4.22 -11.57 -0.40
C ILE A 95 -3.59 -12.83 0.21
N ALA A 96 -2.41 -12.72 0.82
CA ALA A 96 -1.70 -13.84 1.45
C ALA A 96 -2.53 -14.52 2.55
N ASN A 97 -3.26 -13.73 3.35
CA ASN A 97 -4.15 -14.26 4.39
C ASN A 97 -5.27 -15.16 3.85
N TYR A 98 -5.72 -14.92 2.61
CA TYR A 98 -6.79 -15.71 1.99
C TYR A 98 -6.26 -16.78 1.04
N ALA A 99 -5.21 -16.50 0.28
CA ALA A 99 -4.59 -17.38 -0.70
C ALA A 99 -3.44 -18.20 -0.08
N VAL A 100 -3.70 -18.86 1.04
CA VAL A 100 -2.67 -19.56 1.84
C VAL A 100 -1.97 -20.72 1.10
N SER A 101 -2.65 -21.32 0.11
CA SER A 101 -2.14 -22.41 -0.71
C SER A 101 -1.50 -21.94 -2.02
N ALA A 102 -1.57 -20.65 -2.34
CA ALA A 102 -1.08 -20.15 -3.61
C ALA A 102 0.45 -20.11 -3.65
N ASN A 103 1.00 -20.46 -4.80
CA ASN A 103 2.39 -20.15 -5.14
C ASN A 103 2.47 -18.73 -5.70
N TRP A 104 3.48 -17.99 -5.27
CA TRP A 104 3.68 -16.59 -5.60
C TRP A 104 4.86 -16.45 -6.53
N LYS A 105 4.62 -15.87 -7.71
CA LYS A 105 5.65 -15.58 -8.70
C LYS A 105 5.85 -14.08 -8.80
N ILE A 106 7.09 -13.63 -8.71
CA ILE A 106 7.43 -12.21 -8.74
C ILE A 106 8.32 -11.95 -9.94
N CYS A 107 7.93 -10.98 -10.76
CA CYS A 107 8.73 -10.57 -11.92
C CYS A 107 9.47 -9.27 -11.57
N CYS A 108 10.77 -9.38 -11.36
CA CYS A 108 11.66 -8.28 -10.96
C CYS A 108 12.50 -7.82 -12.15
N TYR A 109 12.90 -6.55 -12.18
CA TYR A 109 13.83 -6.04 -13.20
C TYR A 109 15.29 -6.05 -12.71
N SER A 110 15.53 -5.94 -11.40
CA SER A 110 16.86 -5.98 -10.80
C SER A 110 16.95 -6.92 -9.59
N GLU A 111 18.15 -7.46 -9.33
CA GLU A 111 18.44 -8.31 -8.17
C GLU A 111 18.23 -7.58 -6.82
N ASP A 112 18.46 -6.26 -6.78
CA ASP A 112 18.24 -5.45 -5.58
C ASP A 112 16.75 -5.37 -5.18
N GLU A 113 15.85 -5.40 -6.18
CA GLU A 113 14.40 -5.42 -5.94
C GLU A 113 13.91 -6.79 -5.46
N GLU A 114 14.56 -7.87 -5.93
CA GLU A 114 14.18 -9.24 -5.58
C GLU A 114 14.19 -9.47 -4.07
N ALA A 115 15.30 -9.15 -3.40
CA ALA A 115 15.43 -9.37 -1.96
C ALA A 115 14.38 -8.60 -1.15
N LEU A 116 14.10 -7.35 -1.55
CA LEU A 116 13.07 -6.51 -0.92
C LEU A 116 11.68 -7.09 -1.10
N TYR A 117 11.40 -7.65 -2.28
CA TYR A 117 10.09 -8.20 -2.62
C TYR A 117 9.81 -9.51 -1.89
N ILE A 118 10.80 -10.40 -1.85
CA ILE A 118 10.74 -11.63 -1.04
C ILE A 118 10.50 -11.26 0.42
N GLN A 119 11.28 -10.33 0.97
CA GLN A 119 11.12 -9.90 2.37
C GLN A 119 9.73 -9.31 2.64
N SER A 120 9.20 -8.52 1.71
CA SER A 120 7.85 -7.94 1.83
C SER A 120 6.77 -9.03 1.87
N LEU A 121 6.81 -10.01 0.97
CA LEU A 121 5.85 -11.12 0.98
C LEU A 121 5.98 -12.01 2.21
N VAL A 122 7.21 -12.29 2.66
CA VAL A 122 7.45 -13.04 3.90
C VAL A 122 6.89 -12.29 5.11
N SER A 123 7.06 -10.95 5.17
CA SER A 123 6.46 -10.13 6.24
C SER A 123 4.94 -10.17 6.24
N CYS A 124 4.33 -10.46 5.09
CA CYS A 124 2.90 -10.68 4.92
C CYS A 124 2.44 -12.12 5.23
N GLY A 125 3.36 -13.03 5.61
CA GLY A 125 3.05 -14.41 5.99
C GLY A 125 3.12 -15.42 4.84
N VAL A 126 3.68 -15.06 3.69
CA VAL A 126 3.94 -16.01 2.60
C VAL A 126 5.18 -16.84 2.94
N GLU A 127 5.09 -18.17 2.82
CA GLU A 127 6.21 -19.07 3.06
C GLU A 127 7.26 -18.96 1.94
N LEU A 128 8.55 -18.97 2.30
CA LEU A 128 9.65 -18.77 1.33
C LEU A 128 9.67 -19.82 0.21
N ASP A 129 9.28 -21.05 0.50
CA ASP A 129 9.22 -22.16 -0.46
C ASP A 129 8.07 -22.02 -1.47
N LYS A 130 7.11 -21.13 -1.22
CA LYS A 130 6.02 -20.78 -2.13
C LYS A 130 6.33 -19.55 -2.98
N ILE A 131 7.52 -18.96 -2.85
CA ILE A 131 7.91 -17.77 -3.60
C ILE A 131 8.92 -18.16 -4.68
N GLU A 132 8.61 -17.79 -5.92
CA GLU A 132 9.47 -17.95 -7.08
C GLU A 132 9.70 -16.59 -7.73
N VAL A 133 10.93 -16.35 -8.18
CA VAL A 133 11.31 -15.12 -8.90
C VAL A 133 11.50 -15.49 -10.36
N LEU A 134 10.89 -14.71 -11.24
CA LEU A 134 10.93 -14.90 -12.68
C LEU A 134 11.55 -13.69 -13.36
N GLU A 135 12.24 -13.92 -14.48
CA GLU A 135 12.56 -12.84 -15.41
C GLU A 135 11.36 -12.52 -16.30
N TYR A 136 11.30 -11.30 -16.83
CA TYR A 136 10.23 -10.89 -17.73
C TYR A 136 10.14 -11.75 -19.01
N ALA A 137 11.25 -12.42 -19.38
CA ALA A 137 11.32 -13.33 -20.51
C ALA A 137 10.70 -14.71 -20.23
N ASP A 138 10.47 -15.06 -18.96
CA ASP A 138 9.96 -16.36 -18.51
C ASP A 138 8.44 -16.37 -18.20
N LEU A 139 7.78 -15.22 -18.38
CA LEU A 139 6.31 -15.04 -18.33
C LEU A 139 5.64 -15.46 -19.63
#